data_AF-A0A0N0T9I7-F1
#
_entry.id   AF-A0A0N0T9I7-F1
#
_cell.length_a   1.000
_cell.length_b   1.000
_cell.length_c   1.000
_cell.angle_alpha   90.00
_cell.angle_beta   90.00
_cell.angle_gamma   90.00
#
_symmetry.space_group_name_H-M   'P 1'
#
loop_
_entity.id
_entity.type
_entity.pdbx_description
1 polymer ?
#
loop_
_entity_poly.entity_id
_entity_poly.type
_entity_poly.pdbx_seq_one_letter_code
_entity_poly.pdbx_strand_id
1 'polypeptide(L)' 'HREHLLRFTRRLLPGDPHRAEDVVQECMLRAWRHREQLSADGVVVRSWLFTVARNLIVDWIRRDRARPVIFGDDDFDLLP' A
#
# COMPACT_ATOMS: atom_id res chain seq x y z
N HIS A 1 5.27 -12.70 -11.25
CA HIS A 1 5.15 -11.30 -10.74
C HIS A 1 4.90 -11.23 -9.23
N ARG A 2 3.97 -12.01 -8.67
CA ARG A 2 3.58 -11.96 -7.24
C ARG A 2 4.75 -12.03 -6.26
N GLU A 3 5.63 -13.03 -6.38
CA GLU A 3 6.74 -13.22 -5.42
C GLU A 3 7.69 -12.02 -5.39
N HIS A 4 8.07 -11.49 -6.56
CA HIS A 4 8.92 -10.31 -6.65
C HIS A 4 8.25 -9.06 -6.08
N LEU A 5 6.95 -8.90 -6.30
CA LEU A 5 6.18 -7.80 -5.74
C LEU A 5 6.07 -7.93 -4.21
N LEU A 6 5.82 -9.13 -3.70
CA LEU A 6 5.75 -9.41 -2.27
C LEU A 6 7.08 -9.16 -1.55
N ARG A 7 8.20 -9.59 -2.15
CA ARG A 7 9.53 -9.30 -1.62
C ARG A 7 9.80 -7.80 -1.54
N PHE A 8 9.34 -7.06 -2.55
CA PHE A 8 9.46 -5.60 -2.59
C PHE A 8 8.57 -4.92 -1.54
N THR A 9 7.30 -5.29 -1.42
CA THR A 9 6.37 -4.69 -0.43
C THR A 9 6.81 -5.00 0.99
N ARG A 10 7.28 -6.22 1.29
CA ARG A 10 7.82 -6.59 2.61
C ARG A 10 9.06 -5.77 3.02
N ARG A 11 9.89 -5.35 2.06
CA ARG A 11 11.03 -4.45 2.35
C ARG A 11 10.61 -3.03 2.71
N LEU A 12 9.46 -2.58 2.21
CA LEU A 12 8.94 -1.23 2.43
C LEU A 12 7.96 -1.14 3.62
N LEU A 13 7.40 -2.27 4.05
CA LEU A 13 6.51 -2.40 5.20
C LEU A 13 7.13 -3.37 6.23
N PRO A 14 8.26 -3.00 6.86
CA PRO A 14 8.89 -3.85 7.86
C PRO A 14 7.94 -4.03 9.07
N GLY A 15 7.87 -5.26 9.58
CA GLY A 15 7.04 -5.58 10.75
C GLY A 15 5.55 -5.82 10.45
N ASP A 16 5.10 -5.65 9.20
CA ASP A 16 3.70 -5.86 8.83
C ASP A 16 3.56 -6.76 7.57
N PRO A 17 3.76 -8.07 7.72
CA PRO A 17 3.70 -9.01 6.59
C PRO A 17 2.30 -9.12 5.98
N HIS A 18 1.24 -8.97 6.77
CA HIS A 18 -0.14 -9.02 6.29
C HIS A 18 -0.46 -7.84 5.37
N ARG A 19 -0.09 -6.62 5.79
CA ARG A 19 -0.27 -5.44 4.94
C ARG A 19 0.55 -5.53 3.66
N ALA A 20 1.75 -6.10 3.71
CA ALA A 20 2.55 -6.33 2.50
C ALA A 20 1.84 -7.27 1.51
N GLU A 21 1.07 -8.24 2.00
CA GLU A 21 0.25 -9.15 1.19
C GLU A 21 -1.00 -8.47 0.65
N ASP A 22 -1.67 -7.64 1.44
CA ASP A 22 -2.83 -6.86 0.99
C ASP A 22 -2.48 -5.92 -0.15
N VAL A 23 -1.32 -5.23 -0.07
CA VAL A 23 -0.82 -4.39 -1.17
C VAL A 23 -0.62 -5.20 -2.45
N VAL A 24 -0.06 -6.41 -2.34
CA VAL A 24 0.14 -7.29 -3.51
C VAL A 24 -1.19 -7.71 -4.11
N GLN A 25 -2.16 -8.09 -3.27
CA GLN A 25 -3.51 -8.48 -3.71
C GLN A 25 -4.20 -7.33 -4.44
N GLU A 26 -4.20 -6.13 -3.86
CA GLU A 26 -4.79 -4.94 -4.47
C GLU A 26 -4.11 -4.59 -5.80
N CYS A 27 -2.78 -4.70 -5.90
CA CYS A 27 -2.06 -4.49 -7.16
C CYS A 27 -2.49 -5.47 -8.25
N MET A 28 -2.63 -6.76 -7.92
CA MET A 28 -3.06 -7.78 -8.87
C MET A 28 -4.52 -7.56 -9.29
N LEU A 29 -5.39 -7.18 -8.36
CA LEU A 29 -6.78 -6.87 -8.64
C LEU A 29 -6.91 -5.67 -9.59
N ARG A 30 -6.15 -4.60 -9.36
CA ARG A 30 -6.11 -3.45 -10.28
C ARG A 30 -5.55 -3.86 -11.65
N ALA A 31 -4.48 -4.64 -11.70
CA ALA A 31 -3.93 -5.12 -12.97
C ALA A 31 -4.98 -5.89 -13.77
N TRP A 32 -5.76 -6.76 -13.11
CA TRP A 32 -6.83 -7.51 -13.75
C TRP A 32 -7.95 -6.62 -14.28
N ARG A 33 -8.35 -5.59 -13.52
CA ARG A 33 -9.37 -4.60 -13.92
C ARG A 33 -8.92 -3.72 -15.09
N HIS A 34 -7.64 -3.39 -15.17
CA HIS A 34 -7.08 -2.50 -16.20
C HIS A 34 -6.36 -3.25 -17.34
N ARG A 35 -6.47 -4.58 -17.42
CA ARG A 35 -5.67 -5.41 -18.34
C ARG A 35 -5.81 -5.01 -19.82
N GLU A 36 -7.01 -4.61 -20.25
CA GLU A 36 -7.29 -4.23 -21.63
C GLU A 36 -6.63 -2.89 -21.98
N GLN A 37 -6.74 -1.92 -21.07
CA GLN A 37 -6.09 -0.62 -21.21
C GLN A 37 -4.57 -0.74 -21.16
N LEU A 38 -4.01 -1.51 -20.21
CA LEU A 38 -2.57 -1.76 -20.13
C LEU A 38 -2.02 -2.39 -21.41
N SER A 39 -2.80 -3.27 -22.05
CA SER A 39 -2.45 -3.86 -23.34
C SER A 39 -2.52 -2.85 -24.47
N ALA A 40 -3.60 -2.05 -24.55
CA ALA A 40 -3.79 -1.03 -25.58
C ALA A 40 -2.71 0.05 -25.55
N ASP A 41 -2.31 0.46 -24.34
CA ASP A 41 -1.30 1.49 -24.10
C ASP A 41 0.14 0.95 -24.18
N GLY A 42 0.33 -0.36 -24.41
CA GLY A 42 1.65 -1.00 -24.48
C GLY A 42 2.43 -0.95 -23.16
N VAL A 43 1.74 -0.88 -22.02
CA VAL A 43 2.37 -0.72 -20.71
C VAL A 43 2.98 -2.03 -20.25
N VAL A 44 4.25 -1.98 -19.81
CA VAL A 44 4.91 -3.12 -19.17
C VAL A 44 4.29 -3.37 -17.78
N VAL A 45 3.41 -4.39 -17.70
CA VAL A 45 2.64 -4.75 -16.51
C VAL A 45 3.52 -4.88 -15.26
N ARG A 46 4.72 -5.44 -15.39
CA ARG A 46 5.66 -5.55 -14.26
C ARG A 46 6.01 -4.19 -13.67
N SER A 47 6.41 -3.24 -14.51
CA SER A 47 6.79 -1.90 -14.08
C SER A 47 5.60 -1.20 -13.42
N TRP A 48 4.43 -1.29 -14.06
CA TRP A 48 3.19 -0.72 -13.55
C TRP A 48 2.81 -1.26 -12.17
N LEU A 49 2.94 -2.58 -11.92
CA LEU A 49 2.69 -3.18 -10.61
C LEU A 49 3.57 -2.57 -9.50
N PHE A 50 4.86 -2.33 -9.77
CA PHE A 50 5.76 -1.69 -8.79
C PHE A 50 5.38 -0.23 -8.52
N THR A 51 4.96 0.51 -9.55
CA THR A 51 4.44 1.88 -9.40
C THR A 51 3.20 1.90 -8.52
N VAL A 52 2.22 1.04 -8.80
CA VAL A 52 0.98 0.96 -8.02
C VAL A 52 1.26 0.57 -6.56
N ALA A 53 2.11 -0.45 -6.34
CA ALA A 53 2.49 -0.87 -4.99
C ALA A 53 3.14 0.27 -4.19
N ARG A 54 4.05 1.02 -4.81
CA ARG A 54 4.70 2.17 -4.17
C ARG A 54 3.68 3.24 -3.79
N ASN A 55 2.75 3.56 -4.69
CA ASN A 55 1.72 4.56 -4.42
C ASN A 55 0.82 4.15 -3.25
N LEU A 56 0.34 2.91 -3.23
CA LEU A 56 -0.48 2.37 -2.13
C LEU A 56 0.23 2.47 -0.77
N ILE A 57 1.52 2.13 -0.73
CA ILE A 57 2.32 2.18 0.50
C ILE A 57 2.51 3.64 0.96
N VAL A 58 2.84 4.55 0.05
CA VAL A 58 3.00 5.97 0.37
C VAL A 58 1.70 6.57 0.88
N ASP A 59 0.58 6.27 0.24
CA ASP A 59 -0.74 6.75 0.66
C ASP A 59 -1.13 6.19 2.03
N TRP A 60 -0.75 4.95 2.32
CA TRP A 60 -0.93 4.38 3.65
C TRP A 60 -0.07 5.09 4.71
N ILE A 61 1.23 5.26 4.48
CA ILE A 61 2.14 5.97 5.43
C ILE A 61 1.65 7.40 5.67
N ARG A 62 1.18 8.09 4.64
CA ARG A 62 0.62 9.44 4.76
C ARG A 62 -0.63 9.47 5.62
N ARG A 63 -1.56 8.52 5.42
CA ARG A 63 -2.78 8.41 6.22
C ARG A 63 -2.51 8.04 7.67
N ASP A 64 -1.52 7.18 7.91
CA ASP A 64 -1.11 6.78 9.26
C ASP A 64 -0.55 7.98 10.04
N ARG A 65 0.34 8.77 9.41
CA ARG A 65 0.90 10.00 9.99
C ARG A 65 -0.11 11.12 10.21
N ALA A 66 -1.16 11.17 9.38
CA ALA A 66 -2.21 12.18 9.48
C ALA A 66 -3.28 11.83 10.53
N ARG A 67 -3.20 10.66 11.16
CA ARG A 67 -4.16 10.25 12.18
C ARG A 67 -3.94 11.09 13.46
N PRO A 68 -4.92 11.89 13.90
CA PRO A 68 -4.81 12.61 15.17
C PRO A 68 -4.63 11.61 16.31
N VAL A 69 -3.71 11.90 17.23
CA VAL A 69 -3.60 11.17 18.49
C VAL A 69 -4.87 11.49 19.25
N ILE A 70 -5.76 10.50 19.37
CA ILE A 70 -6.93 10.62 20.22
C ILE A 70 -6.40 10.38 21.63
N PHE A 71 -6.33 11.46 22.41
CA PHE A 71 -6.20 11.37 23.87
C PHE A 71 -7.38 10.54 24.38
N GLY A 72 -7.09 9.51 25.17
CA GLY A 72 -8.15 8.70 25.78
C GLY A 72 -8.96 9.54 26.76
N ASP A 73 -10.16 9.10 27.13
CA ASP A 73 -10.95 9.79 28.16
C ASP A 73 -10.20 9.90 29.50
N ASP A 74 -9.20 9.02 29.74
CA ASP A 74 -8.30 9.03 30.89
C ASP A 74 -7.18 10.10 30.82
N ASP A 75 -6.92 10.69 29.65
CA ASP A 75 -5.93 11.77 29.45
C ASP A 75 -6.52 13.16 29.77
N PHE A 76 -7.82 13.25 30.10
CA PHE A 76 -8.48 14.52 30.44
C PHE A 76 -7.91 15.16 31.72
N ASP A 77 -7.40 14.33 32.64
CA ASP A 77 -6.75 14.74 33.89
C ASP A 77 -5.33 15.32 33.67
N LEU A 78 -4.80 15.29 32.44
CA LEU A 78 -3.48 15.81 32.08
C LEU A 78 -3.54 17.18 31.37
N LEU A 79 -4.73 17.77 31.20
CA LEU A 79 -4.88 19.14 30.71
C LEU A 79 -4.69 20.14 31.88
N PRO A 80 -3.88 21.20 31.71
CA PRO A 80 -3.61 22.19 32.76
C PRO A 80 -4.82 23.07 33.10
#